data_AF-A1C9C1-F1
#
_entry.id   AF-A1C9C1-F1
#
_cell.length_a   1.000
_cell.length_b   1.000
_cell.length_c   1.000
_cell.angle_alpha   90.00
_cell.angle_beta   90.00
_cell.angle_gamma   90.00
#
_symmetry.space_group_name_H-M   'P 1'
#
loop_
_entity.id
_entity.type
_entity.pdbx_description
1 polymer ?
#
loop_
_entity_poly.entity_id
_entity_poly.type
_entity_poly.pdbx_seq_one_letter_code
_entity_poly.pdbx_strand_id
1 'polypeptide(L)'
;MDLQLKKHKQNRRKNIARELNRDVASIDSDEERKWVNKIFEDIDAEEKRRQGLSPAERRREDIQSSARALKELVNAHFGPYTRRPYAAFLLQEAPESRRGAKCQLHHCEKSIWPGDYRIKVDDGKQWTYFPAVLKLS
;
A
#
# COMPACT_ATOMS: atom_id res chain seq x y z
N MET A 1 9.01 -8.98 33.95
CA MET A 1 7.75 -9.24 33.19
C MET A 1 6.76 -8.08 33.24
N ASP A 2 6.59 -7.41 34.39
CA ASP A 2 5.51 -6.44 34.61
C ASP A 2 5.62 -5.10 33.83
N LEU A 3 6.84 -4.68 33.48
CA LEU A 3 7.08 -3.41 32.78
C LEU A 3 6.61 -3.41 31.32
N GLN A 4 6.78 -4.53 30.61
CA GLN A 4 6.40 -4.65 29.20
C GLN A 4 4.87 -4.68 29.03
N LEU A 5 4.16 -5.37 29.93
CA LEU A 5 2.70 -5.38 29.99
C LEU A 5 2.13 -3.97 30.25
N LYS A 6 2.70 -3.23 31.21
CA LYS A 6 2.31 -1.84 31.48
C LYS A 6 2.54 -0.92 30.27
N LYS A 7 3.68 -1.06 29.58
CA LYS A 7 4.00 -0.30 28.36
C LYS A 7 3.03 -0.62 27.22
N HIS A 8 2.72 -1.91 27.02
CA HIS A 8 1.76 -2.34 26.01
C HIS A 8 0.37 -1.76 26.28
N LYS A 9 -0.09 -1.81 27.54
CA LYS A 9 -1.39 -1.26 27.94
C LYS A 9 -1.46 0.26 27.74
N GLN A 10 -0.42 1.00 28.10
CA GLN A 10 -0.36 2.45 27.84
C GLN A 10 -0.37 2.77 26.34
N ASN A 11 0.40 2.03 25.53
CA ASN A 11 0.42 2.23 24.08
C ASN A 11 -0.95 1.98 23.46
N ARG A 12 -1.65 0.92 23.91
CA ARG A 12 -3.01 0.62 23.48
C ARG A 12 -3.97 1.78 23.77
N ARG A 13 -3.97 2.30 25.00
CA ARG A 13 -4.82 3.45 25.38
C ARG A 13 -4.51 4.70 24.56
N LYS A 14 -3.23 4.97 24.28
CA LYS A 14 -2.82 6.08 23.42
C LYS A 14 -3.37 5.96 22.00
N ASN A 15 -3.37 4.75 21.44
CA ASN A 15 -3.92 4.50 20.11
C ASN A 15 -5.44 4.68 20.10
N ILE A 16 -6.14 4.14 21.10
CA ILE A 16 -7.60 4.29 21.23
C ILE A 16 -7.97 5.76 21.38
N ALA A 17 -7.28 6.51 22.25
CA ALA A 17 -7.55 7.93 22.44
C ALA A 17 -7.32 8.74 21.15
N ARG A 18 -6.30 8.38 20.37
CA ARG A 18 -6.03 9.00 19.06
C ARG A 18 -7.15 8.72 18.06
N GLU A 19 -7.62 7.48 17.96
CA GLU A 19 -8.72 7.12 17.06
C GLU A 19 -10.05 7.78 17.46
N LEU A 20 -10.31 7.89 18.76
CA LEU A 20 -11.51 8.54 19.29
C LEU A 20 -11.40 10.07 19.40
N ASN A 21 -10.25 10.64 19.07
CA ASN A 21 -9.92 12.06 19.27
C ASN A 21 -10.22 12.56 20.71
N ARG A 22 -9.76 11.81 21.70
CA ARG A 22 -9.99 12.06 23.14
C ARG A 22 -8.66 12.07 23.91
N ASP A 23 -8.71 12.55 25.14
CA ASP A 23 -7.57 12.50 26.05
C ASP A 23 -7.30 11.06 26.54
N VAL A 24 -6.02 10.68 26.66
CA VAL A 24 -5.60 9.33 27.08
C VAL A 24 -6.05 9.00 28.49
N ALA A 25 -6.08 9.97 29.40
CA ALA A 25 -6.56 9.78 30.77
C ALA A 25 -8.07 9.48 30.84
N SER A 26 -8.81 9.80 29.78
CA SER A 26 -10.24 9.48 29.66
C SER A 26 -10.53 8.06 29.15
N ILE A 27 -9.49 7.31 28.76
CA ILE A 27 -9.61 5.91 28.30
C ILE A 27 -9.40 4.95 29.47
N ASP A 28 -10.51 4.42 29.97
CA ASP A 28 -10.53 3.36 30.97
C ASP A 28 -10.68 1.97 30.33
N SER A 29 -10.82 0.94 31.17
CA SER A 29 -10.94 -0.44 30.70
C SER A 29 -12.27 -0.73 29.98
N ASP A 30 -13.33 0.01 30.29
CA ASP A 30 -14.65 -0.19 29.68
C ASP A 30 -14.71 0.49 28.31
N GLU A 31 -14.11 1.67 28.18
CA GLU A 31 -13.92 2.32 26.88
C GLU A 31 -13.01 1.48 25.96
N GLU A 32 -11.96 0.85 26.51
CA GLU A 32 -11.17 -0.15 25.76
C GLU A 32 -12.05 -1.30 25.26
N ARG A 33 -12.93 -1.84 26.11
CA ARG A 33 -13.83 -2.95 25.75
C ARG A 33 -14.83 -2.54 24.68
N LYS A 34 -15.46 -1.36 24.81
CA LYS A 34 -16.38 -0.82 23.80
C LYS A 34 -15.70 -0.63 22.46
N TRP A 35 -14.48 -0.08 22.46
CA TRP A 35 -13.70 0.11 21.23
C TRP A 35 -13.39 -1.23 20.55
N VAL A 36 -12.98 -2.25 21.32
CA VAL A 36 -12.75 -3.60 20.78
C VAL A 36 -14.03 -4.20 20.21
N ASN A 37 -15.14 -4.12 20.95
CA ASN A 37 -16.42 -4.67 20.49
C ASN A 37 -16.85 -4.01 19.19
N LYS A 38 -16.71 -2.68 19.08
CA LYS A 38 -16.99 -1.94 17.86
C LYS A 38 -16.15 -2.43 16.68
N ILE A 39 -14.85 -2.70 16.86
CA ILE A 39 -14.01 -3.26 15.79
C ILE A 39 -14.55 -4.60 15.31
N PHE A 40 -14.95 -5.48 16.22
CA PHE A 40 -15.54 -6.76 15.84
C PHE A 40 -16.87 -6.59 15.12
N GLU A 41 -17.72 -5.67 15.57
CA GLU A 41 -18.97 -5.32 14.88
C GLU A 41 -18.71 -4.79 13.46
N ASP A 42 -17.71 -3.92 13.28
CA ASP A 42 -17.32 -3.38 11.98
C ASP A 42 -16.78 -4.48 11.05
N ILE A 43 -15.98 -5.42 11.59
CA ILE A 43 -15.48 -6.60 10.84
C ILE A 43 -16.65 -7.48 10.41
N ASP A 44 -17.55 -7.84 11.33
CA ASP A 44 -18.72 -8.68 11.04
C ASP A 44 -19.64 -8.04 9.99
N ALA A 45 -19.83 -6.71 10.07
CA ALA A 45 -20.62 -5.96 9.11
C ALA A 45 -19.99 -6.00 7.71
N GLU A 46 -18.67 -5.83 7.62
CA GLU A 46 -17.93 -5.90 6.37
C GLU A 46 -17.94 -7.33 5.78
N GLU A 47 -17.78 -8.36 6.61
CA GLU A 47 -17.89 -9.75 6.15
C GLU A 47 -19.29 -10.04 5.58
N LYS A 48 -20.36 -9.62 6.27
CA LYS A 48 -21.74 -9.76 5.78
C LYS A 48 -21.95 -9.03 4.45
N ARG A 49 -21.41 -7.81 4.29
CA ARG A 49 -21.46 -7.08 3.01
C ARG A 49 -20.79 -7.90 1.90
N ARG A 50 -19.61 -8.45 2.17
CA ARG A 50 -18.82 -9.23 1.19
C ARG A 50 -19.44 -10.59 0.87
N GLN A 51 -20.22 -11.18 1.77
CA GLN A 51 -20.99 -12.39 1.50
C GLN A 51 -22.07 -12.17 0.43
N GLY A 52 -22.62 -10.95 0.33
CA GLY A 52 -23.59 -10.57 -0.71
C GLY A 52 -22.99 -10.36 -2.11
N LEU A 53 -21.67 -10.32 -2.24
CA LEU A 53 -20.99 -10.12 -3.53
C LEU A 53 -20.87 -11.43 -4.32
N SER A 54 -20.95 -11.34 -5.65
CA SER A 54 -20.57 -12.45 -6.51
C SER A 54 -19.06 -12.77 -6.38
N PRO A 55 -18.62 -13.99 -6.74
CA PRO A 55 -17.20 -14.34 -6.70
C PRO A 55 -16.30 -13.42 -7.55
N ALA A 56 -16.82 -12.90 -8.66
CA ALA A 56 -16.08 -12.00 -9.54
C ALA A 56 -15.91 -10.60 -8.94
N GLU A 57 -16.96 -10.06 -8.31
CA GLU A 57 -16.91 -8.76 -7.62
C GLU A 57 -15.99 -8.82 -6.40
N ARG A 58 -16.09 -9.90 -5.61
CA ARG A 58 -15.21 -10.12 -4.47
C ARG A 58 -13.74 -10.17 -4.90
N ARG A 59 -13.44 -10.89 -5.99
CA ARG A 59 -12.08 -10.93 -6.57
C ARG A 59 -11.59 -9.55 -7.01
N ARG A 60 -12.46 -8.73 -7.60
CA ARG A 60 -12.11 -7.37 -8.00
C ARG A 60 -11.77 -6.48 -6.80
N GLU A 61 -12.56 -6.56 -5.73
CA GLU A 61 -12.26 -5.86 -4.47
C GLU A 61 -10.94 -6.34 -3.85
N ASP A 62 -10.68 -7.65 -3.84
CA ASP A 62 -9.42 -8.21 -3.32
C ASP A 62 -8.19 -7.71 -4.09
N ILE A 63 -8.29 -7.67 -5.42
CA ILE A 63 -7.21 -7.15 -6.28
C ILE A 63 -6.95 -5.67 -5.98
N GLN A 64 -8.00 -4.86 -5.86
CA GLN A 64 -7.85 -3.43 -5.55
C GLN A 64 -7.26 -3.20 -4.16
N SER A 65 -7.72 -3.95 -3.16
CA SER A 65 -7.18 -3.92 -1.79
C SER A 65 -5.70 -4.30 -1.76
N SER A 66 -5.36 -5.42 -2.43
CA SER A 66 -3.97 -5.89 -2.55
C SER A 66 -3.07 -4.90 -3.27
N ALA A 67 -3.57 -4.27 -4.35
CA ALA A 67 -2.84 -3.24 -5.08
C ALA A 67 -2.57 -2.00 -4.22
N ARG A 68 -3.56 -1.56 -3.42
CA ARG A 68 -3.38 -0.45 -2.47
C ARG A 68 -2.34 -0.78 -1.40
N ALA A 69 -2.45 -1.96 -0.77
CA ALA A 69 -1.49 -2.42 0.23
C ALA A 69 -0.07 -2.51 -0.34
N LEU A 70 0.07 -3.05 -1.56
CA LEU A 70 1.35 -3.10 -2.26
C LEU A 70 1.90 -1.69 -2.54
N LYS A 71 1.05 -0.75 -2.98
CA LYS A 71 1.47 0.64 -3.22
C LYS A 71 1.97 1.31 -1.94
N GLU A 72 1.29 1.12 -0.81
CA GLU A 72 1.72 1.65 0.48
C GLU A 72 3.04 1.02 0.95
N LEU A 73 3.18 -0.30 0.79
CA LEU A 73 4.42 -1.01 1.10
C LEU A 73 5.59 -0.50 0.25
N VAL A 74 5.34 -0.35 -1.05
CA VAL A 74 6.32 0.21 -2.00
C VAL A 74 6.67 1.63 -1.61
N ASN A 75 5.72 2.48 -1.26
CA ASN A 75 6.03 3.85 -0.81
C ASN A 75 6.84 3.87 0.49
N ALA A 76 6.50 3.02 1.46
CA ALA A 76 7.20 2.94 2.74
C ALA A 76 8.65 2.44 2.59
N HIS A 77 8.90 1.49 1.68
CA HIS A 77 10.22 0.89 1.49
C HIS A 77 11.04 1.53 0.36
N PHE A 78 10.38 2.03 -0.68
CA PHE A 78 10.96 2.50 -1.94
C PHE A 78 10.57 3.95 -2.26
N GLY A 79 10.09 4.73 -1.29
CA GLY A 79 9.84 6.17 -1.44
C GLY A 79 11.04 6.92 -2.06
N PRO A 80 10.87 8.19 -2.50
CA PRO A 80 11.64 8.82 -3.59
C PRO A 80 13.17 8.93 -3.43
N TYR A 81 13.74 8.48 -2.31
CA TYR A 81 15.15 8.68 -1.96
C TYR A 81 15.78 7.49 -1.23
N THR A 82 15.80 6.31 -1.85
CA THR A 82 16.84 5.34 -1.47
C THR A 82 17.60 4.86 -2.70
N ARG A 83 18.83 5.40 -2.86
CA ARG A 83 19.88 4.72 -3.62
C ARG A 83 19.98 3.30 -3.05
N ARG A 84 19.54 2.31 -3.81
CA ARG A 84 19.64 0.92 -3.39
C ARG A 84 20.97 0.35 -3.88
N PRO A 85 21.71 -0.39 -3.04
CA PRO A 85 22.94 -1.06 -3.45
C PRO A 85 22.66 -2.33 -4.28
N TYR A 86 21.40 -2.61 -4.62
CA TYR A 86 20.97 -3.77 -5.38
C TYR A 86 19.83 -3.39 -6.33
N ALA A 87 19.71 -4.15 -7.42
CA ALA A 87 18.66 -3.93 -8.41
C ALA A 87 17.27 -4.08 -7.78
N ALA A 88 16.41 -3.10 -7.99
CA ALA A 88 15.02 -3.12 -7.55
C ALA A 88 14.10 -3.48 -8.72
N PHE A 89 13.26 -4.49 -8.53
CA PHE A 89 12.15 -4.78 -9.43
C PHE A 89 10.97 -3.91 -9.02
N LEU A 90 10.70 -2.86 -9.80
CA LEU A 90 9.61 -1.93 -9.57
C LEU A 90 8.40 -2.40 -10.38
N LEU A 91 7.32 -2.78 -9.69
CA LEU A 91 6.02 -2.94 -10.31
C LEU A 91 5.40 -1.55 -10.48
N GLN A 92 5.08 -1.17 -11.71
CA GLN A 92 4.45 0.10 -12.03
C GLN A 92 3.49 -0.08 -13.20
N GLU A 93 2.53 0.83 -13.32
CA GLU A 93 1.74 0.94 -14.54
C GLU A 93 2.64 1.34 -15.71
N ALA A 94 2.33 0.80 -16.88
CA ALA A 94 2.98 1.19 -18.11
C ALA A 94 2.63 2.65 -18.43
N PRO A 95 3.64 3.51 -18.65
CA PRO A 95 3.41 4.92 -18.89
C PRO A 95 2.71 5.13 -20.23
N GLU A 96 2.04 6.27 -20.35
CA GLU A 96 1.43 6.73 -21.59
C GLU A 96 2.43 6.68 -22.76
N SER A 97 2.11 5.84 -23.76
CA SER A 97 2.93 5.62 -24.94
C SER A 97 2.05 5.17 -26.09
N ARG A 98 2.17 5.84 -27.24
CA ARG A 98 1.44 5.47 -28.48
C ARG A 98 1.88 4.13 -29.05
N ARG A 99 3.01 3.58 -28.61
CA ARG A 99 3.57 2.31 -29.10
C ARG A 99 3.69 1.24 -28.00
N GLY A 100 3.18 1.53 -26.80
CA GLY A 100 3.41 0.72 -25.61
C GLY A 100 4.89 0.70 -25.17
N ALA A 101 5.17 0.01 -24.07
CA ALA A 101 6.51 -0.32 -23.64
C ALA A 101 6.92 -1.69 -24.20
N LYS A 102 8.13 -1.80 -24.73
CA LYS A 102 8.66 -3.08 -25.23
C LYS A 102 9.23 -3.89 -24.07
N CYS A 103 8.83 -5.16 -24.00
CA CYS A 103 9.41 -6.14 -23.10
C CYS A 103 10.84 -6.48 -23.53
N GLN A 104 11.79 -6.50 -22.59
CA GLN A 104 13.22 -6.72 -22.90
C GLN A 104 13.64 -8.20 -22.87
N LEU A 105 12.74 -9.11 -22.52
CA LEU A 105 13.02 -10.54 -22.52
C LEU A 105 12.93 -11.10 -23.95
N HIS A 106 13.89 -11.95 -24.34
CA HIS A 106 14.00 -12.49 -25.70
C HIS A 106 12.75 -13.23 -26.20
N HIS A 107 11.93 -13.78 -25.30
CA HIS A 107 10.71 -14.54 -25.61
C HIS A 107 9.43 -13.69 -25.52
N CYS A 108 9.56 -12.39 -25.31
CA CYS A 108 8.44 -11.50 -25.01
C CYS A 108 8.20 -10.56 -26.20
N GLU A 109 7.40 -11.04 -27.16
CA GLU A 109 7.11 -10.32 -28.41
C GLU A 109 5.98 -9.29 -28.26
N LYS A 110 5.20 -9.38 -27.18
CA LYS A 110 4.04 -8.50 -26.93
C LYS A 110 4.48 -7.15 -26.38
N SER A 111 3.87 -6.10 -26.91
CA SER A 111 3.97 -4.75 -26.36
C SER A 111 3.10 -4.63 -25.11
N ILE A 112 3.61 -3.93 -24.10
CA ILE A 112 2.92 -3.62 -22.85
C ILE A 112 2.20 -2.28 -23.05
N TRP A 113 0.87 -2.25 -23.03
CA TRP A 113 0.11 -1.05 -23.35
C TRP A 113 -0.08 -0.14 -22.12
N PRO A 114 -0.35 1.16 -22.32
CA PRO A 114 -0.70 2.07 -21.22
C PRO A 114 -1.83 1.50 -20.36
N GLY A 115 -1.67 1.55 -19.04
CA GLY A 115 -2.58 0.94 -18.06
C GLY A 115 -2.30 -0.53 -17.73
N ASP A 116 -1.48 -1.25 -18.51
CA ASP A 116 -0.99 -2.57 -18.12
C ASP A 116 0.05 -2.44 -17.00
N TYR A 117 0.16 -3.47 -16.14
CA TYR A 117 1.25 -3.52 -15.15
C TYR A 117 2.54 -4.04 -15.80
N ARG A 118 3.67 -3.42 -15.44
CA ARG A 118 5.02 -3.85 -15.86
C ARG A 118 6.00 -3.88 -14.71
N ILE A 119 6.99 -4.77 -14.82
CA ILE A 119 8.16 -4.81 -13.95
C ILE A 119 9.30 -4.07 -14.64
N LYS A 120 9.74 -2.95 -14.05
CA LYS A 120 10.97 -2.26 -14.44
C LYS A 120 12.09 -2.66 -13.49
N VAL A 121 13.23 -3.02 -14.05
CA VAL A 121 14.46 -3.19 -13.26
C VAL A 121 15.12 -1.82 -13.14
N ASP A 122 15.25 -1.33 -11.91
CA ASP A 122 16.14 -0.23 -11.57
C ASP A 122 17.45 -0.84 -11.10
N ASP A 123 18.51 -0.75 -11.90
CA ASP A 123 19.81 -1.35 -11.60
C ASP A 123 20.64 -0.53 -10.60
N GLY A 124 20.05 0.53 -10.02
CA GLY A 124 20.71 1.42 -9.06
C GLY A 124 21.81 2.28 -9.67
N LYS A 125 22.03 2.22 -10.99
CA LYS A 125 23.05 2.98 -11.71
C LYS A 125 22.41 4.22 -12.34
N GLN A 126 22.42 5.31 -11.57
CA GLN A 126 22.21 6.68 -12.04
C GLN A 126 20.81 7.06 -12.55
N TRP A 127 20.10 7.82 -11.72
CA TRP A 127 19.51 9.07 -12.24
C TRP A 127 20.67 10.02 -12.59
N THR A 128 21.15 9.99 -13.83
CA THR A 128 21.74 11.20 -14.40
C THR A 128 20.57 12.14 -14.66
N TYR A 129 20.65 13.29 -14.02
CA TYR A 129 19.85 14.47 -14.28
C TYR A 129 19.71 14.66 -15.81
N PHE A 130 18.56 14.32 -16.38
CA PHE A 130 18.14 14.91 -17.63
C PHE A 130 17.30 16.13 -17.25
N PRO A 131 17.85 17.36 -17.33
CA PRO A 131 16.98 18.52 -17.33
C PRO A 131 16.11 18.38 -18.58
N ALA A 132 14.80 18.25 -18.38
CA ALA A 132 13.82 18.30 -19.46
C ALA A 132 13.80 19.73 -20.03
N VAL A 133 14.82 20.08 -20.80
CA VAL A 133 14.76 21.12 -21.81
C VAL A 133 14.50 20.40 -23.12
N LEU A 134 13.22 20.23 -23.46
CA LEU A 134 12.83 20.10 -24.85
C LEU A 134 11.81 21.20 -25.14
N LYS A 135 12.37 22.23 -25.77
CA LYS A 135 11.70 23.36 -26.37
C LYS A 135 10.65 22.85 -27.36
N LEU A 136 9.48 23.48 -27.30
CA LEU A 136 8.55 23.57 -28.42
C LEU A 136 9.14 24.52 -29.46
N SER A 137 9.43 23.99 -30.64
CA SER A 137 9.47 24.70 -31.93
C SER A 137 9.78 23.69 -33.03
#